data_AF-A0A6S5T6H1-F1
#
_entry.id   AF-A0A6S5T6H1-F1
#
_cell.length_a   1.000
_cell.length_b   1.000
_cell.length_c   1.000
_cell.angle_alpha   90.00
_cell.angle_beta   90.00
_cell.angle_gamma   90.00
#
_symmetry.space_group_name_H-M   'P 1'
#
loop_
_entity.id
_entity.type
_entity.pdbx_description
1 polymer ?
#
loop_
_entity_poly.entity_id
_entity_poly.type
_entity_poly.pdbx_seq_one_letter_code
_entity_poly.pdbx_strand_id
1 'polypeptide(L)'
;MLSLFQRKRPPVTAPSPAPATDLPKGLLRPESAASLLATPRRQKLLEHIWQRTSLSRRQFATLYRTPLERYAELVQQFPASESHHHAYPGGMLDHGLHLQRLHRLAAQQHLF
;
A
#
# COMPACT_ATOMS: atom_id res chain seq x y z
N MET A 1 -25.89 -18.44 -1.61
CA MET A 1 -24.97 -17.41 -1.07
C MET A 1 -23.56 -17.75 -1.50
N LEU A 2 -22.96 -16.95 -2.39
CA LEU A 2 -21.64 -17.22 -2.99
C LEU A 2 -20.53 -16.92 -1.98
N SER A 3 -20.10 -17.93 -1.24
CA SER A 3 -18.86 -17.91 -0.45
C SER A 3 -17.71 -18.31 -1.37
N LEU A 4 -17.06 -17.34 -2.01
CA LEU A 4 -16.05 -17.62 -3.04
C LEU A 4 -14.60 -17.61 -2.56
N PHE A 5 -14.28 -17.13 -1.35
CA PHE A 5 -12.88 -17.13 -0.89
C PHE A 5 -12.74 -17.26 0.63
N GLN A 6 -12.75 -18.49 1.14
CA GLN A 6 -12.19 -18.79 2.47
C GLN A 6 -10.68 -19.00 2.32
N ARG A 7 -9.90 -17.93 2.54
CA ARG A 7 -8.44 -18.02 2.56
C ARG A 7 -8.02 -18.68 3.88
N LYS A 8 -7.69 -19.99 3.86
CA LYS A 8 -7.03 -20.64 5.00
C LYS A 8 -5.73 -19.89 5.29
N ARG A 9 -5.60 -19.31 6.49
CA ARG A 9 -4.38 -18.67 6.98
C ARG A 9 -3.41 -19.77 7.45
N PRO A 10 -2.27 -20.00 6.79
CA PRO A 10 -1.20 -20.77 7.42
C PRO A 10 -0.55 -19.93 8.53
N PRO A 11 0.04 -20.56 9.56
CA PRO A 11 0.77 -19.85 10.60
C PRO A 11 1.94 -19.10 9.96
N VAL A 12 2.01 -17.78 10.20
CA VAL A 12 3.12 -16.94 9.77
C VAL A 12 4.31 -17.30 10.65
N THR A 13 5.13 -18.22 10.16
CA THR A 13 6.49 -18.41 10.68
C THR A 13 7.33 -17.34 10.00
N ALA A 14 7.92 -16.42 10.77
CA ALA A 14 8.79 -15.38 10.23
C ALA A 14 9.93 -16.07 9.44
N PRO A 15 10.17 -15.73 8.16
CA PRO A 15 11.31 -16.28 7.45
C PRO A 15 12.59 -15.69 8.07
N SER A 16 13.48 -16.58 8.49
CA SER A 16 14.87 -16.25 8.82
C SER A 16 15.50 -15.50 7.62
N PRO A 17 16.28 -14.44 7.83
CA PRO A 17 16.87 -13.69 6.72
C PRO A 17 17.81 -14.60 5.93
N ALA A 18 17.38 -15.01 4.74
CA ALA A 18 18.20 -15.79 3.83
C ALA A 18 19.39 -14.94 3.35
N PRO A 19 20.60 -15.53 3.22
CA PRO A 19 21.78 -14.81 2.80
C PRO A 19 21.59 -14.12 1.43
N ALA A 20 22.37 -13.07 1.21
CA ALA A 20 22.38 -12.27 -0.02
C ALA A 20 22.97 -13.08 -1.19
N THR A 21 22.20 -14.02 -1.72
CA THR A 21 22.41 -14.58 -3.06
C THR A 21 22.21 -13.47 -4.08
N ASP A 22 23.21 -13.22 -4.92
CA ASP A 22 23.11 -12.34 -6.08
C ASP A 22 21.93 -12.78 -6.96
N LEU A 23 20.89 -11.95 -7.04
CA LEU A 23 19.76 -12.22 -7.93
C LEU A 23 20.20 -12.00 -9.38
N PRO A 24 19.72 -12.83 -10.33
CA PRO A 24 19.84 -12.54 -11.75
C PRO A 24 19.39 -11.11 -12.08
N LYS A 25 20.09 -10.44 -13.00
CA LYS A 25 19.77 -9.06 -13.43
C LYS A 25 18.28 -8.94 -13.76
N GLY A 26 17.62 -7.97 -13.14
CA GLY A 26 16.19 -7.66 -13.38
C GLY A 26 15.21 -8.36 -12.44
N LEU A 27 15.66 -9.27 -11.57
CA LEU A 27 14.82 -9.83 -10.52
C LEU A 27 14.98 -9.05 -9.21
N LEU A 28 13.86 -8.74 -8.56
CA LEU A 28 13.82 -8.04 -7.28
C LEU A 28 13.30 -8.99 -6.20
N ARG A 29 13.90 -8.93 -5.00
CA ARG A 29 13.37 -9.64 -3.83
C ARG A 29 12.10 -8.90 -3.37
N PRO A 30 11.00 -9.62 -3.04
CA PRO A 30 9.86 -9.01 -2.41
C PRO A 30 10.25 -8.35 -1.09
N GLU A 31 9.75 -7.14 -0.87
CA GLU A 31 9.93 -6.38 0.35
C GLU A 31 8.67 -6.44 1.22
N SER A 32 8.85 -6.21 2.52
CA SER A 32 7.73 -6.09 3.46
C SER A 32 6.99 -4.78 3.25
N ALA A 33 5.69 -4.74 3.59
CA ALA A 33 4.92 -3.49 3.58
C ALA A 33 5.60 -2.38 4.41
N ALA A 34 6.20 -2.75 5.54
CA ALA A 34 6.91 -1.83 6.41
C ALA A 34 8.07 -1.14 5.69
N SER A 35 8.92 -1.91 4.98
CA SER A 35 10.02 -1.36 4.16
C SER A 35 9.48 -0.47 3.05
N LEU A 36 8.51 -0.98 2.28
CA LEU A 36 7.95 -0.28 1.13
C LEU A 36 7.29 1.05 1.51
N LEU A 37 6.65 1.13 2.68
CA LEU A 37 5.99 2.35 3.15
C LEU A 37 6.89 3.26 3.99
N ALA A 38 8.08 2.82 4.39
CA ALA A 38 8.96 3.56 5.31
C ALA A 38 9.52 4.88 4.75
N THR A 39 9.47 5.09 3.42
CA THR A 39 10.04 6.31 2.83
C THR A 39 9.37 7.57 3.39
N PRO A 40 10.12 8.66 3.66
CA PRO A 40 9.55 9.89 4.24
C PRO A 40 8.37 10.45 3.43
N ARG A 41 8.46 10.34 2.09
CA ARG A 41 7.39 10.76 1.18
C ARG A 41 6.10 9.95 1.39
N ARG A 42 6.21 8.61 1.50
CA ARG A 42 5.04 7.72 1.68
C ARG A 42 4.43 7.87 3.07
N GLN A 43 5.23 8.03 4.12
CA GLN A 43 4.72 8.33 5.46
C GLN A 43 3.96 9.67 5.49
N LYS A 44 4.48 10.72 4.83
CA LYS A 44 3.77 12.00 4.72
C LYS A 44 2.44 11.87 3.98
N LEU A 45 2.39 11.05 2.92
CA LEU A 45 1.14 10.76 2.20
C LEU A 45 0.13 10.03 3.09
N LEU A 46 0.56 9.01 3.83
CA LEU A 46 -0.29 8.28 4.78
C LEU A 46 -0.87 9.19 5.86
N GLU A 47 -0.06 10.11 6.38
CA GLU A 47 -0.50 11.11 7.34
C GLU A 47 -1.54 12.07 6.74
N HIS A 48 -1.33 12.52 5.51
CA HIS A 48 -2.33 13.34 4.81
C HIS A 48 -3.64 12.58 4.55
N ILE A 49 -3.58 11.28 4.20
CA ILE A 49 -4.77 10.45 4.03
C ILE A 49 -5.51 10.36 5.37
N TRP A 50 -4.80 10.10 6.47
CA TRP A 50 -5.41 10.09 7.81
C TRP A 50 -6.13 11.40 8.13
N GLN A 51 -5.44 12.54 7.99
CA GLN A 51 -6.01 13.86 8.25
C GLN A 51 -7.28 14.14 7.43
N ARG A 52 -7.37 13.60 6.21
CA ARG A 52 -8.53 13.80 5.32
C ARG A 52 -9.72 12.90 5.62
N THR A 53 -9.50 11.79 6.32
CA THR A 53 -10.57 10.84 6.67
C THR A 53 -11.29 11.21 7.96
N SER A 54 -10.72 12.11 8.78
CA SER A 54 -11.24 12.49 10.11
C SER A 54 -11.51 11.29 11.04
N LEU A 55 -10.83 10.16 10.81
CA LEU A 55 -10.97 8.96 11.62
C LEU A 55 -10.02 8.98 12.83
N SER A 56 -10.41 8.29 13.90
CA SER A 56 -9.45 7.98 14.97
C SER A 56 -8.28 7.16 14.41
N ARG A 57 -7.10 7.23 15.05
CA ARG A 57 -5.93 6.43 14.64
C ARG A 57 -6.24 4.93 14.60
N ARG A 58 -7.07 4.43 15.52
CA ARG A 58 -7.52 3.03 15.55
C ARG A 58 -8.38 2.66 14.34
N GLN A 59 -9.37 3.49 13.99
CA GLN A 59 -10.22 3.25 12.81
C GLN A 59 -9.41 3.36 11.52
N PHE A 60 -8.52 4.35 11.43
CA PHE A 60 -7.62 4.51 10.28
C PHE A 60 -6.72 3.29 10.09
N ALA A 61 -6.18 2.72 11.18
CA ALA A 61 -5.35 1.53 11.12
C ALA A 61 -6.08 0.34 10.47
N THR A 62 -7.33 0.13 10.84
CA THR A 62 -8.16 -0.98 10.33
C THR A 62 -8.66 -0.73 8.91
N LEU A 63 -9.18 0.47 8.64
CA LEU A 63 -9.90 0.77 7.39
C LEU A 63 -8.99 1.21 6.24
N TYR A 64 -7.85 1.80 6.54
CA TYR A 64 -6.93 2.34 5.53
C TYR A 64 -5.54 1.73 5.61
N ARG A 65 -4.89 1.76 6.78
CA ARG A 65 -3.49 1.31 6.90
C ARG A 65 -3.32 -0.16 6.55
N THR A 66 -4.12 -1.05 7.14
CA THR A 66 -4.00 -2.50 6.90
C THR A 66 -4.26 -2.87 5.43
N PRO A 67 -5.32 -2.34 4.75
CA PRO A 67 -5.47 -2.55 3.31
C PRO A 67 -4.32 -1.98 2.47
N LEU A 68 -3.80 -0.81 2.82
CA LEU A 68 -2.68 -0.19 2.11
C LEU A 68 -1.37 -0.98 2.25
N GLU A 69 -1.11 -1.57 3.41
CA GLU A 69 0.04 -2.45 3.62
C GLU A 69 -0.06 -3.71 2.76
N ARG A 70 -1.24 -4.34 2.71
CA ARG A 70 -1.48 -5.49 1.81
C ARG A 70 -1.36 -5.12 0.35
N TYR A 71 -1.84 -3.93 -0.02
CA TYR A 71 -1.68 -3.40 -1.36
C TYR A 71 -0.19 -3.21 -1.70
N ALA A 72 0.59 -2.60 -0.80
CA ALA A 72 2.03 -2.44 -0.97
C ALA A 72 2.73 -3.79 -1.20
N GLU A 73 2.39 -4.82 -0.43
CA GLU A 73 2.93 -6.17 -0.61
C GLU A 73 2.55 -6.82 -1.95
N LEU A 74 1.41 -6.48 -2.53
CA LEU A 74 1.00 -7.00 -3.83
C LEU A 74 1.70 -6.27 -4.99
N VAL A 75 1.85 -4.96 -4.88
CA VAL A 75 2.36 -4.14 -5.98
C VAL A 75 3.87 -3.99 -5.97
N GLN A 76 4.52 -4.22 -4.82
CA GLN A 76 5.97 -4.25 -4.66
C GLN A 76 6.63 -3.05 -5.37
N GLN A 77 7.60 -3.32 -6.24
CA GLN A 77 8.35 -2.35 -7.01
C GLN A 77 7.81 -2.17 -8.44
N PHE A 78 6.58 -2.59 -8.74
CA PHE A 78 6.03 -2.42 -10.09
C PHE A 78 5.85 -0.94 -10.46
N PRO A 79 6.20 -0.55 -11.70
CA PRO A 79 5.79 0.75 -12.23
C PRO A 79 4.28 0.77 -12.46
N ALA A 80 3.65 1.94 -12.36
CA ALA A 80 2.22 2.06 -12.66
C ALA A 80 1.93 2.03 -14.17
N SER A 81 2.92 2.38 -14.99
CA SER A 81 2.83 2.49 -16.44
C SER A 81 4.23 2.45 -17.07
N GLU A 82 4.30 2.26 -18.39
CA GLU A 82 5.56 2.22 -19.15
C GLU A 82 6.13 3.61 -19.51
N SER A 83 5.25 4.59 -19.64
CA SER A 83 5.54 6.03 -19.78
C SER A 83 4.59 6.78 -18.84
N HIS A 84 4.92 7.99 -18.35
CA HIS A 84 4.20 8.86 -17.37
C HIS A 84 4.92 9.06 -16.02
N HIS A 85 4.37 9.95 -15.17
CA HIS A 85 4.90 10.35 -13.84
C HIS A 85 5.01 9.24 -12.79
N HIS A 86 4.60 8.00 -13.11
CA HIS A 86 4.70 6.83 -12.23
C HIS A 86 5.39 5.63 -12.91
N ALA A 87 6.14 5.88 -13.99
CA ALA A 87 6.94 4.88 -14.70
C ALA A 87 8.32 4.68 -14.04
N TYR A 88 8.33 4.30 -12.76
CA TYR A 88 9.54 4.00 -11.97
C TYR A 88 9.28 2.89 -10.94
N PRO A 89 10.32 2.24 -10.37
CA PRO A 89 10.16 1.22 -9.34
C PRO A 89 9.34 1.70 -8.13
N GLY A 90 8.25 1.00 -7.85
CA GLY A 90 7.29 1.36 -6.79
C GLY A 90 6.28 2.45 -7.21
N GLY A 91 6.28 2.84 -8.48
CA GLY A 91 5.36 3.83 -9.03
C GLY A 91 3.90 3.41 -8.90
N MET A 92 3.58 2.12 -8.95
CA MET A 92 2.21 1.61 -8.74
C MET A 92 1.72 1.88 -7.31
N LEU A 93 2.58 1.66 -6.30
CA LEU A 93 2.28 1.99 -4.91
C LEU A 93 2.01 3.49 -4.73
N ASP A 94 2.91 4.31 -5.26
CA ASP A 94 2.80 5.76 -5.15
C ASP A 94 1.57 6.29 -5.90
N HIS A 95 1.22 5.70 -7.05
CA HIS A 95 0.00 6.03 -7.78
C HIS A 95 -1.25 5.73 -6.94
N GLY A 96 -1.35 4.52 -6.36
CA GLY A 96 -2.48 4.12 -5.51
C GLY A 96 -2.65 5.04 -4.27
N LEU A 97 -1.54 5.43 -3.62
CA LEU A 97 -1.58 6.36 -2.50
C LEU A 97 -2.05 7.78 -2.91
N HIS A 98 -1.69 8.25 -4.10
CA HIS A 98 -2.19 9.54 -4.61
C HIS A 98 -3.69 9.50 -4.95
N LEU A 99 -4.22 8.38 -5.47
CA LEU A 99 -5.65 8.24 -5.74
C LEU A 99 -6.51 8.25 -4.47
N GLN A 100 -6.02 7.65 -3.37
CA GLN A 100 -6.70 7.75 -2.08
C GLN A 100 -6.72 9.18 -1.52
N ARG A 101 -5.69 10.00 -1.83
CA ARG A 101 -5.70 11.43 -1.50
C ARG A 101 -6.78 12.22 -2.27
N LEU A 102 -7.16 11.73 -3.47
CA LEU A 102 -8.09 12.38 -4.39
C LEU A 102 -9.57 11.98 -4.18
N HIS A 103 -9.85 10.80 -3.59
CA HIS A 103 -11.23 10.40 -3.29
C HIS A 103 -11.81 11.15 -2.09
N ARG A 104 -12.49 12.26 -2.37
CA ARG A 104 -13.48 12.89 -1.50
C ARG A 104 -14.85 12.62 -2.12
N LEU A 105 -15.51 11.52 -1.75
CA LEU A 105 -16.94 11.37 -2.05
C LEU A 105 -17.72 12.27 -1.09
N ALA A 106 -18.03 13.47 -1.57
CA ALA A 106 -19.26 14.24 -1.31
C ALA A 106 -19.86 14.30 0.12
N ALA A 107 -19.08 14.27 1.20
CA ALA A 107 -19.60 14.54 2.56
C ALA A 107 -19.61 16.05 2.94
N GLN A 108 -19.82 16.93 1.95
CA GLN A 108 -20.06 18.38 2.15
C GLN A 108 -21.07 18.89 1.09
N GLN A 109 -22.29 18.36 1.08
CA GLN A 109 -23.41 18.90 0.28
C GLN A 109 -24.68 19.11 1.11
N HIS A 110 -24.61 19.12 2.45
CA HIS A 110 -25.78 19.41 3.31
C HIS A 110 -25.48 20.45 4.40
N LEU A 111 -24.95 21.61 3.99
CA LEU A 111 -25.09 22.85 4.73
C LEU A 111 -25.26 23.97 3.70
N PHE A 112 -26.49 24.14 3.21
CA PHE A 112 -27.23 25.39 3.01
C PHE A 112 -28.67 25.02 2.63
#